data_AF-A0A1A6GKF1-F1
#
_entry.id   AF-A0A1A6GKF1-F1
#
_cell.length_a   1.000
_cell.length_b   1.000
_cell.length_c   1.000
_cell.angle_alpha   90.00
_cell.angle_beta   90.00
_cell.angle_gamma   90.00
#
_symmetry.space_group_name_H-M   'P 1'
#
loop_
_entity.id
_entity.type
_entity.pdbx_description
1 polymer ?
#
loop_
_entity_poly.entity_id
_entity_poly.type
_entity_poly.pdbx_seq_one_letter_code
_entity_poly.pdbx_strand_id
1 'polypeptide(L)'
;SFFQPVLTQSPSASASLGASIKLTFTLSSEHSTYYIHWYQQQPDKAPKYVMQLKKDGSYTKGDGIPDRFSGSSSGADRYLSISNIQPDDEADYICGVNDKIGEQF
;
A
#
# COMPACT_ATOMS: atom_id res chain seq x y z
N SER A 1 17.15 10.22 -21.63
CA SER A 1 16.45 8.99 -21.23
C SER A 1 15.97 9.19 -19.81
N PHE A 2 14.66 9.37 -19.60
CA PHE A 2 14.08 9.55 -18.28
C PHE A 2 13.76 8.16 -17.73
N PHE A 3 14.42 7.75 -16.64
CA PHE A 3 14.14 6.47 -15.98
C PHE A 3 12.80 6.59 -15.22
N GLN A 4 11.80 5.84 -15.65
CA GLN A 4 10.58 5.65 -14.88
C GLN A 4 10.86 4.67 -13.72
N PRO A 5 10.42 4.95 -12.48
CA PRO A 5 10.52 4.00 -11.38
C PRO A 5 9.85 2.67 -11.75
N VAL A 6 10.57 1.56 -11.52
CA VAL A 6 10.00 0.21 -11.54
C VAL A 6 9.29 -0.01 -10.20
N LEU A 7 7.99 -0.28 -10.25
CA LEU A 7 7.15 -0.51 -9.09
C LEU A 7 6.63 -1.95 -9.18
N THR A 8 6.90 -2.77 -8.17
CA THR A 8 6.39 -4.13 -8.09
C THR A 8 5.53 -4.31 -6.84
N GLN A 9 4.31 -4.78 -7.06
CA GLN A 9 3.42 -5.25 -6.01
C GLN A 9 3.26 -6.77 -6.15
N SER A 10 3.06 -7.47 -5.03
CA SER A 10 2.70 -8.88 -5.07
C SER A 10 1.39 -9.06 -5.89
N PRO A 11 1.38 -9.91 -6.94
CA PRO A 11 0.29 -9.97 -7.91
C PRO A 11 -1.05 -10.42 -7.33
N SER A 12 -1.02 -11.17 -6.23
CA SER A 12 -2.19 -11.49 -5.40
C SER A 12 -1.70 -12.08 -4.07
N ALA A 13 -2.50 -11.90 -3.02
CA ALA A 13 -2.26 -12.51 -1.71
C ALA A 13 -3.60 -12.92 -1.11
N SER A 14 -3.63 -14.06 -0.40
CA SER A 14 -4.85 -14.58 0.21
C SER A 14 -4.61 -14.97 1.66
N ALA A 15 -5.60 -14.75 2.51
CA ALA A 15 -5.56 -15.10 3.92
C ALA A 15 -6.97 -15.37 4.44
N SER A 16 -7.08 -16.23 5.45
CA SER A 16 -8.36 -16.53 6.10
C SER A 16 -8.84 -15.36 6.96
N LEU A 17 -10.17 -15.27 7.18
CA LEU A 17 -10.74 -14.34 8.16
C LEU A 17 -10.09 -14.54 9.53
N GLY A 18 -9.81 -13.43 10.23
CA GLY A 18 -9.11 -13.42 11.51
C GLY A 18 -7.58 -13.60 11.43
N ALA A 19 -7.02 -13.99 10.27
CA ALA A 19 -5.59 -14.05 10.06
C ALA A 19 -4.99 -12.65 9.84
N SER A 20 -3.66 -12.60 9.65
CA SER A 20 -2.95 -11.38 9.27
C SER A 20 -2.31 -11.56 7.91
N ILE A 21 -2.25 -10.48 7.11
CA ILE A 21 -1.56 -10.45 5.82
C ILE A 21 -0.64 -9.24 5.74
N LYS A 22 0.44 -9.38 4.98
CA LYS A 22 1.39 -8.31 4.69
C LYS A 22 1.57 -8.16 3.18
N LEU A 23 1.12 -7.03 2.65
CA LEU A 23 1.32 -6.63 1.27
C LEU A 23 2.63 -5.88 1.15
N THR A 24 3.34 -6.07 0.04
CA THR A 24 4.64 -5.44 -0.23
C THR A 24 4.58 -4.61 -1.49
N PHE A 25 5.14 -3.40 -1.41
CA PHE A 25 5.43 -2.54 -2.55
C PHE A 25 6.92 -2.18 -2.53
N THR A 26 7.63 -2.52 -3.59
CA THR A 26 9.06 -2.26 -3.70
C THR A 26 9.30 -1.09 -4.64
N LEU A 27 9.96 -0.05 -4.13
CA LEU A 27 10.47 1.04 -4.94
C LEU A 27 11.80 0.64 -5.57
N SER A 28 12.19 1.31 -6.65
CA SER A 28 13.58 1.26 -7.09
C SER A 28 14.50 1.94 -6.06
N SER A 29 15.75 1.50 -6.03
CA SER A 29 16.72 1.93 -5.01
C SER A 29 16.92 3.45 -4.98
N GLU A 30 16.93 4.10 -6.15
CA GLU A 30 17.06 5.54 -6.28
C GLU A 30 15.87 6.32 -5.67
N HIS A 31 14.69 5.70 -5.60
CA HIS A 31 13.48 6.28 -5.04
C HIS A 31 13.15 5.78 -3.63
N SER A 32 14.07 5.06 -2.98
CA SER A 32 13.84 4.49 -1.64
C SER A 32 13.50 5.50 -0.54
N THR A 33 13.67 6.81 -0.76
CA THR A 33 13.33 7.89 0.17
C THR A 33 11.92 8.45 -0.03
N TYR A 34 11.23 8.05 -1.10
CA TYR A 34 9.94 8.62 -1.44
C TYR A 34 8.86 8.16 -0.45
N TYR A 35 7.88 9.05 -0.27
CA TYR A 35 6.61 8.71 0.36
C TYR A 35 5.77 7.93 -0.63
N ILE A 36 5.09 6.90 -0.13
CA ILE A 36 4.08 6.18 -0.89
C ILE A 36 2.72 6.35 -0.25
N HIS A 37 1.70 6.03 -1.03
CA HIS A 37 0.32 6.00 -0.60
C HIS A 37 -0.30 4.67 -0.96
N TRP A 38 -1.06 4.11 -0.01
CA TRP A 38 -1.89 2.93 -0.20
C TRP A 38 -3.34 3.35 -0.40
N TYR A 39 -4.00 2.69 -1.34
CA TYR A 39 -5.43 2.79 -1.61
C TYR A 39 -6.05 1.39 -1.60
N GLN A 40 -7.31 1.31 -1.20
CA GLN A 40 -8.13 0.11 -1.26
C GLN A 40 -9.25 0.35 -2.27
N GLN A 41 -9.41 -0.55 -3.23
CA GLN A 41 -10.46 -0.49 -4.25
C GLN A 41 -11.26 -1.79 -4.25
N GLN A 42 -12.52 -1.71 -3.83
CA GLN A 42 -13.47 -2.81 -4.00
C GLN A 42 -14.05 -2.75 -5.43
N PRO A 43 -14.59 -3.87 -5.94
CA PRO A 43 -15.26 -3.89 -7.24
C PRO A 43 -16.29 -2.76 -7.38
N ASP A 44 -16.23 -2.05 -8.51
CA ASP A 44 -17.13 -0.94 -8.86
C ASP A 44 -17.12 0.26 -7.90
N LYS A 45 -16.12 0.37 -7.02
CA LYS A 45 -15.94 1.52 -6.12
C LYS A 45 -14.74 2.36 -6.52
N ALA A 46 -14.83 3.65 -6.20
CA ALA A 46 -13.68 4.54 -6.25
C ALA A 46 -12.61 4.10 -5.24
N PRO A 47 -11.32 4.25 -5.54
CA PRO A 47 -10.24 3.98 -4.62
C PRO A 47 -10.40 4.79 -3.33
N LYS A 48 -10.36 4.10 -2.20
CA LYS A 48 -10.37 4.69 -0.85
C LYS A 48 -8.94 4.83 -0.36
N TYR A 49 -8.56 6.03 0.08
CA TYR A 49 -7.26 6.27 0.69
C TYR A 49 -7.10 5.50 2.00
N VAL A 50 -6.00 4.76 2.14
CA VAL A 50 -5.69 3.95 3.33
C VAL A 50 -4.62 4.62 4.17
N MET A 51 -3.47 4.96 3.59
CA MET A 51 -2.29 5.36 4.37
C MET A 51 -1.21 6.04 3.52
N GLN A 52 -0.50 7.00 4.10
CA GLN A 52 0.82 7.45 3.65
C GLN A 52 1.89 6.77 4.50
N LEU A 53 2.95 6.25 3.88
CA LEU A 53 4.06 5.57 4.55
C LEU A 53 5.41 6.13 4.10
N LYS A 54 6.29 6.41 5.08
CA LYS A 54 7.62 6.97 4.87
C LYS A 54 8.71 5.91 5.02
N LYS A 55 9.92 6.22 4.53
CA LYS A 55 11.09 5.31 4.57
C LYS A 55 11.45 4.81 5.97
N ASP A 56 11.26 5.64 6.98
CA ASP A 56 11.54 5.29 8.39
C ASP A 56 10.47 4.39 9.02
N GLY A 57 9.42 4.04 8.27
CA GLY A 57 8.30 3.23 8.75
C GLY A 57 7.20 4.04 9.45
N SER A 58 7.34 5.36 9.61
CA SER A 58 6.26 6.20 10.12
C SER A 58 5.14 6.33 9.08
N TYR A 59 3.89 6.36 9.57
CA TYR A 59 2.71 6.41 8.71
C TYR A 59 1.56 7.22 9.31
N THR A 60 0.68 7.66 8.43
CA THR A 60 -0.60 8.30 8.78
C THR A 60 -1.71 7.60 8.03
N LYS A 61 -2.79 7.24 8.72
CA LYS A 61 -3.96 6.58 8.14
C LYS A 61 -4.95 7.60 7.61
N GLY A 62 -5.72 7.21 6.60
CA GLY A 62 -6.91 7.93 6.19
C GLY A 62 -8.02 7.85 7.25
N ASP A 63 -9.00 8.74 7.13
CA ASP A 63 -10.14 8.78 8.04
C ASP A 63 -10.95 7.49 7.99
N GLY A 64 -11.32 6.97 9.18
CA GLY A 64 -12.11 5.76 9.31
C GLY A 64 -11.37 4.47 8.90
N ILE A 65 -10.04 4.51 8.74
CA ILE A 65 -9.23 3.31 8.53
C ILE A 65 -8.98 2.62 9.88
N PRO A 66 -9.37 1.34 10.03
CA PRO A 66 -9.29 0.64 11.32
C PRO A 66 -7.88 0.47 11.89
N ASP A 67 -7.81 0.23 13.21
CA ASP A 67 -6.53 0.03 13.92
C ASP A 67 -5.74 -1.19 13.48
N ARG A 68 -6.42 -2.19 12.92
CA ARG A 68 -5.81 -3.39 12.36
C ARG A 68 -4.89 -3.14 11.16
N PHE A 69 -4.98 -1.98 10.52
CA PHE A 69 -4.09 -1.55 9.43
C PHE A 69 -2.83 -0.89 10.01
N SER A 70 -1.66 -1.31 9.55
CA SER A 70 -0.36 -0.75 9.97
C SER A 70 0.67 -0.75 8.85
N GLY A 71 1.61 0.20 8.91
CA GLY A 71 2.69 0.35 7.95
C GLY A 71 4.06 -0.03 8.55
N SER A 72 4.95 -0.54 7.72
CA SER A 72 6.38 -0.69 8.06
C SER A 72 7.25 -0.63 6.82
N SER A 73 8.56 -0.41 6.97
CA SER A 73 9.48 -0.23 5.83
C SER A 73 10.81 -0.94 6.07
N SER A 74 11.44 -1.41 5.00
CA SER A 74 12.79 -1.97 5.01
C SER A 74 13.49 -1.65 3.70
N GLY A 75 14.53 -0.80 3.73
CA GLY A 75 15.21 -0.37 2.51
C GLY A 75 14.26 0.31 1.51
N ALA A 76 14.10 -0.30 0.34
CA ALA A 76 13.18 0.15 -0.71
C ALA A 76 11.78 -0.45 -0.61
N ASP A 77 11.55 -1.39 0.32
CA ASP A 77 10.25 -2.01 0.53
C ASP A 77 9.36 -1.17 1.45
N ARG A 78 8.06 -1.24 1.15
CA ARG A 78 6.97 -0.64 1.89
C ARG A 78 5.93 -1.71 2.15
N TYR A 79 5.58 -1.91 3.41
CA TYR A 79 4.67 -2.96 3.82
C TYR A 79 3.38 -2.38 4.38
N LEU A 80 2.24 -2.87 3.88
CA LEU A 80 0.93 -2.70 4.51
C LEU A 80 0.57 -4.01 5.21
N SER A 81 0.37 -3.98 6.51
CA SER A 81 -0.08 -5.13 7.29
C SER A 81 -1.52 -4.92 7.76
N ILE A 82 -2.35 -5.94 7.56
CA ILE A 82 -3.74 -5.99 8.02
C ILE A 82 -3.85 -7.19 8.95
N SER A 83 -4.10 -6.94 10.23
CA SER A 83 -4.37 -8.00 11.21
C SER A 83 -5.88 -8.28 11.30
N ASN A 84 -6.27 -9.45 11.83
CA ASN A 84 -7.67 -9.80 12.04
C ASN A 84 -8.57 -9.50 10.81
N ILE A 85 -8.20 -10.07 9.65
CA ILE A 85 -8.87 -9.82 8.36
C ILE A 85 -10.38 -10.01 8.46
N GLN A 86 -11.10 -9.06 7.87
CA GLN A 86 -12.56 -9.02 7.79
C GLN A 86 -13.03 -9.13 6.32
N PRO A 87 -14.29 -9.50 6.07
CA PRO A 87 -14.82 -9.59 4.70
C PRO A 87 -14.64 -8.29 3.88
N ASP A 88 -14.79 -7.13 4.53
CA ASP A 88 -14.64 -5.83 3.87
C ASP A 88 -13.19 -5.50 3.44
N ASP A 89 -12.21 -6.27 3.91
CA ASP A 89 -10.81 -6.10 3.56
C ASP A 89 -10.48 -6.75 2.19
N GLU A 90 -11.39 -7.54 1.61
CA GLU A 90 -11.28 -8.09 0.25
C GLU A 90 -11.42 -6.96 -0.78
N ALA A 91 -10.31 -6.64 -1.44
CA ALA A 91 -10.19 -5.54 -2.38
C ALA A 91 -8.86 -5.62 -3.14
N ASP A 92 -8.76 -4.86 -4.23
CA ASP A 92 -7.48 -4.50 -4.80
C ASP A 92 -6.82 -3.44 -3.92
N TYR A 93 -5.54 -3.64 -3.58
CA TYR A 93 -4.76 -2.66 -2.85
C TYR A 93 -3.77 -2.02 -3.80
N ILE A 94 -3.88 -0.72 -4.04
CA ILE A 94 -3.02 0.01 -4.99
C ILE A 94 -2.00 0.81 -4.21
N CYS A 95 -0.75 0.83 -4.67
CA CYS A 95 0.32 1.62 -4.05
C CYS A 95 1.07 2.46 -5.09
N GLY A 96 1.41 3.70 -4.73
CA GLY A 96 2.12 4.61 -5.62
C GLY A 96 2.83 5.75 -4.91
N VAL A 97 3.78 6.37 -5.61
CA VAL A 97 4.46 7.61 -5.21
C VAL A 97 3.69 8.82 -5.77
N ASN A 98 3.70 9.96 -5.05
CA ASN A 98 2.96 11.19 -5.42
C ASN A 98 3.05 11.60 -6.90
N ASP A 99 4.21 11.42 -7.54
CA ASP A 99 4.43 11.81 -8.95
C ASP A 99 3.70 10.91 -9.97
N LYS A 100 3.05 9.82 -9.56
CA LYS A 100 2.45 8.82 -10.45
C LYS A 100 1.01 8.42 -10.14
N ILE A 101 0.39 8.98 -9.09
CA ILE A 101 -1.01 8.67 -8.76
C ILE A 101 -1.97 9.29 -9.80
N GLY A 102 -1.53 10.33 -10.53
CA GLY A 102 -2.30 10.95 -11.62
C GLY A 102 -2.27 10.20 -12.97
N GLU A 103 -1.54 9.08 -13.11
CA GLU A 103 -1.53 8.26 -14.33
C GLU A 103 -2.20 6.88 -14.17
N GLN A 104 -2.63 6.53 -12.95
CA GLN A 104 -3.37 5.30 -12.66
C GLN A 104 -4.88 5.53 -12.47
N PHE A 105 -5.34 6.78 -12.63
CA PHE A 105 -6.75 7.16 -12.65
C PHE A 105 -7.08 7.94 -13.92
#